data_AF-A0A353R2U7-F1
#
_entry.id   AF-A0A353R2U7-F1
#
_cell.length_a   1.000
_cell.length_b   1.000
_cell.length_c   1.000
_cell.angle_alpha   90.00
_cell.angle_beta   90.00
_cell.angle_gamma   90.00
#
_symmetry.space_group_name_H-M   'P 1'
#
loop_
_entity.id
_entity.type
_entity.pdbx_description
1 polymer ?
#
loop_
_entity_poly.entity_id
_entity_poly.type
_entity_poly.pdbx_seq_one_letter_code
_entity_poly.pdbx_strand_id
1 'polypeptide(L)' 'MSETIDFDYLVLGGGSGGLATAKRAAELGARVALLEPAELGGTCVHRG' A
#
# COMPACT_ATOMS: atom_id res chain seq x y z
N MET A 1 -14.20 -21.72 3.70
CA MET A 1 -12.81 -21.75 4.21
C MET A 1 -12.19 -20.40 3.93
N SER A 2 -11.47 -19.81 4.89
CA SER A 2 -10.71 -18.57 4.68
C SER A 2 -9.33 -18.97 4.15
N GLU A 3 -8.96 -18.53 2.95
CA GLU A 3 -7.58 -18.65 2.47
C GLU A 3 -6.73 -17.53 3.09
N THR A 4 -5.58 -17.89 3.64
CA THR A 4 -4.61 -16.95 4.19
C THR A 4 -3.54 -16.67 3.13
N ILE A 5 -3.30 -15.39 2.85
CA ILE A 5 -2.23 -14.96 1.94
C ILE A 5 -1.18 -14.24 2.77
N ASP A 6 0.05 -14.74 2.73
CA ASP A 6 1.18 -14.12 3.43
C ASP A 6 1.78 -12.95 2.63
N PHE A 7 2.22 -11.93 3.36
CA PHE A 7 2.90 -10.75 2.82
C PHE A 7 4.10 -10.42 3.70
N ASP A 8 5.18 -9.95 3.09
CA ASP A 8 6.37 -9.51 3.81
C ASP A 8 6.20 -8.08 4.35
N TYR A 9 5.31 -7.29 3.73
CA TYR A 9 5.10 -5.90 4.08
C TYR A 9 3.64 -5.48 3.86
N LEU A 10 3.03 -4.88 4.89
CA LEU A 10 1.65 -4.40 4.87
C LEU A 10 1.64 -2.87 5.01
N VAL A 11 0.99 -2.19 4.06
CA VAL A 11 0.80 -0.75 4.07
C VAL A 11 -0.66 -0.42 4.28
N LEU A 12 -0.95 0.38 5.31
CA LEU A 12 -2.28 0.89 5.60
C LEU A 12 -2.33 2.38 5.22
N GLY A 13 -3.10 2.70 4.19
CA GLY A 13 -3.23 4.04 3.62
C GLY A 13 -2.44 4.20 2.32
N GLY A 14 -3.14 4.54 1.24
CA GLY A 14 -2.63 4.73 -0.12
C GLY A 14 -2.26 6.17 -0.47
N GLY A 15 -1.90 7.00 0.53
CA GLY A 15 -1.39 8.36 0.31
C GLY A 15 0.06 8.39 -0.17
N SER A 16 0.64 9.60 -0.30
CA SER A 16 1.99 9.79 -0.84
C SER A 16 3.06 8.93 -0.14
N GLY A 17 3.04 8.89 1.20
CA GLY A 17 3.97 8.06 1.97
C GLY A 17 3.72 6.56 1.81
N GLY A 18 2.44 6.14 1.82
CA GLY A 18 2.05 4.73 1.69
C GLY A 18 2.41 4.14 0.32
N LEU A 19 2.08 4.85 -0.76
CA LEU A 19 2.47 4.44 -2.11
C LEU A 19 3.99 4.43 -2.29
N ALA A 20 4.70 5.43 -1.76
CA ALA A 20 6.16 5.48 -1.87
C ALA A 20 6.83 4.28 -1.17
N THR A 21 6.43 3.95 0.06
CA THR A 21 7.00 2.82 0.78
C THR A 21 6.59 1.48 0.18
N ALA A 22 5.33 1.33 -0.26
CA ALA A 22 4.85 0.11 -0.92
C ALA A 22 5.63 -0.18 -2.20
N LYS A 23 5.80 0.83 -3.06
CA LYS A 23 6.60 0.73 -4.28
C LYS A 23 8.04 0.36 -3.96
N ARG A 24 8.65 1.03 -2.98
CA ARG A 24 10.04 0.77 -2.60
C ARG A 24 10.24 -0.64 -2.06
N ALA A 25 9.33 -1.15 -1.23
CA ALA A 25 9.38 -2.51 -0.71
C ALA A 25 9.22 -3.55 -1.84
N ALA A 26 8.30 -3.32 -2.78
CA ALA A 26 8.12 -4.18 -3.94
C ALA A 26 9.35 -4.21 -4.86
N GLU A 27 10.00 -3.06 -5.10
CA GLU A 27 11.27 -2.98 -5.84
C GLU A 27 12.41 -3.76 -5.17
N LEU A 28 12.37 -3.91 -3.85
CA LEU A 28 13.31 -4.70 -3.06
C LEU A 28 12.93 -6.19 -2.99
N GLY A 29 11.86 -6.60 -3.67
CA GLY A 29 11.43 -8.01 -3.77
C GLY A 29 10.44 -8.46 -2.69
N ALA A 30 9.95 -7.57 -1.83
CA ALA A 30 8.93 -7.91 -0.84
C ALA A 30 7.58 -8.17 -1.51
N ARG A 31 6.84 -9.18 -1.02
CA ARG A 31 5.41 -9.34 -1.30
C ARG A 31 4.65 -8.29 -0.49
N VAL A 32 4.17 -7.24 -1.15
CA VAL A 32 3.51 -6.11 -0.50
C VAL A 32 2.00 -6.19 -0.63
N ALA A 33 1.29 -5.98 0.47
CA ALA A 33 -0.13 -5.65 0.48
C ALA A 33 -0.30 -4.17 0.84
N LEU A 34 -1.11 -3.44 0.07
CA LEU A 34 -1.52 -2.07 0.39
C LEU A 34 -3.03 -2.03 0.48
N LEU A 35 -3.56 -1.52 1.59
CA LEU A 35 -5.00 -1.31 1.78
C LEU A 35 -5.28 0.18 1.88
N GLU A 36 -6.17 0.65 1.03
CA GLU A 36 -6.71 2.01 1.03
C GLU A 36 -8.23 1.90 0.87
N PRO A 37 -9.03 2.40 1.83
CA PRO A 37 -10.49 2.35 1.72
C PRO A 37 -11.06 3.29 0.64
N ALA A 38 -10.29 4.30 0.19
CA ALA A 38 -10.69 5.27 -0.81
C ALA A 38 -9.80 5.22 -2.07
N GLU A 39 -9.61 6.37 -2.72
CA GLU A 39 -8.79 6.49 -3.94
C GLU A 39 -7.29 6.57 -3.60
N LEU A 40 -6.46 5.88 -4.39
CA LEU A 40 -5.00 5.94 -4.29
C LEU A 40 -4.47 7.35 -4.61
N GLY A 41 -3.51 7.81 -3.82
CA GLY A 41 -2.95 9.17 -3.90
C GLY A 41 -3.22 9.99 -2.64
N GLY A 42 -4.20 9.58 -1.82
CA GLY A 42 -4.50 10.20 -0.54
C GLY A 42 -4.95 11.67 -0.66
N THR A 43 -4.78 12.45 0.40
CA THR A 43 -5.20 13.85 0.45
C THR A 43 -4.45 14.73 -0.55
N CYS A 44 -3.13 14.56 -0.70
CA CYS A 44 -2.32 15.38 -1.59
C CYS A 44 -2.82 15.36 -3.04
N VAL A 45 -3.30 14.21 -3.53
CA VAL A 45 -3.81 14.07 -4.90
C VAL A 45 -5.24 14.57 -5.05
N HIS A 46 -6.11 14.30 -4.07
CA HIS A 46 -7.56 14.53 -4.23
C HIS A 46 -8.08 15.80 -3.55
N ARG A 47 -7.35 16.36 -2.59
CA ARG A 47 -7.84 17.45 -1.71
C ARG A 47 -6.82 18.56 -1.45
N GLY A 48 -5.59 18.44 -1.97
CA GLY A 48 -4.52 19.42 -1.76
C GLY A 48 -3.60 19.04 -0.61
#